data_AF-A0A2I0TCE4-F1
#
_entry.id   AF-A0A2I0TCE4-F1
#
_cell.length_a   1.000
_cell.length_b   1.000
_cell.length_c   1.000
_cell.angle_alpha   90.00
_cell.angle_beta   90.00
_cell.angle_gamma   90.00
#
_symmetry.space_group_name_H-M   'P 1'
#
loop_
_entity.id
_entity.type
_entity.pdbx_description
1 polymer ?
#
loop_
_entity_poly.entity_id
_entity_poly.type
_entity_poly.pdbx_seq_one_letter_code
_entity_poly.pdbx_strand_id
1 'polypeptide(L)'
;MFHQNLCTFKLQVDKVCGQPKQQEGNLSSDNIVPVKEVTETQTFVMAHASLNNKRREFINYMKRSRTFHASIAERLCDGDLVMRDSSTCWNGEDVVERRPED
;
A
#
# COMPACT_ATOMS: atom_id res chain seq x y z
N MET A 1 -28.84 -1.82 -10.70
CA MET A 1 -29.25 -0.43 -11.04
C MET A 1 -28.87 -0.04 -12.48
N PHE A 2 -27.65 -0.32 -12.95
CA PHE A 2 -27.22 -0.05 -14.35
C PHE A 2 -28.12 -0.67 -15.43
N HIS A 3 -28.50 -1.94 -15.29
CA HIS A 3 -29.33 -2.64 -16.27
C HIS A 3 -30.74 -2.02 -16.44
N GLN A 4 -31.30 -1.48 -15.36
CA GLN A 4 -32.63 -0.85 -15.38
C GLN A 4 -32.60 0.46 -16.19
N ASN A 5 -31.57 1.28 -15.94
CA ASN A 5 -31.39 2.56 -16.63
C ASN A 5 -31.14 2.37 -18.13
N LEU A 6 -30.45 1.29 -18.51
CA LEU A 6 -30.18 0.96 -19.91
C LEU A 6 -31.46 0.66 -20.71
N CYS A 7 -32.41 -0.07 -20.14
CA CYS A 7 -33.70 -0.36 -20.78
C CYS A 7 -34.53 0.92 -20.96
N THR A 8 -34.61 1.77 -19.93
CA THR A 8 -35.34 3.04 -20.00
C THR A 8 -34.73 3.97 -21.05
N PHE A 9 -33.39 4.06 -21.07
CA PHE A 9 -32.67 4.87 -22.05
C PHE A 9 -32.91 4.39 -23.48
N LYS A 10 -32.80 3.07 -23.74
CA LYS A 10 -33.07 2.49 -25.06
C LYS A 10 -34.47 2.83 -25.57
N LEU A 11 -35.49 2.70 -24.72
CA LEU A 11 -36.87 3.04 -25.08
C LEU A 11 -37.03 4.53 -25.42
N GLN A 12 -36.35 5.43 -24.69
CA GLN A 12 -36.38 6.86 -25.00
C GLN A 12 -35.67 7.18 -26.32
N VAL A 13 -34.54 6.53 -26.59
CA VAL A 13 -33.81 6.70 -27.84
C VAL A 13 -34.63 6.17 -29.03
N ASP A 14 -35.21 4.98 -28.93
CA ASP A 14 -36.07 4.41 -29.98
C ASP A 14 -37.30 5.31 -30.25
N LYS A 15 -37.84 5.97 -29.21
CA LYS A 15 -38.97 6.89 -29.34
C LYS A 15 -38.63 8.18 -30.08
N VAL A 16 -37.42 8.74 -29.88
CA VAL A 16 -37.02 10.03 -30.47
C VAL A 16 -36.36 9.84 -31.83
N CYS A 17 -35.49 8.83 -31.95
CA CYS A 17 -34.66 8.60 -33.12
C CYS A 17 -35.26 7.55 -34.08
N GLY A 18 -36.31 6.84 -33.65
CA GLY A 18 -36.86 5.68 -34.37
C GLY A 18 -36.06 4.40 -34.12
N GLN A 19 -36.61 3.26 -34.54
CA GLN A 19 -35.87 2.00 -34.49
C GLN A 19 -34.65 2.08 -35.44
N PRO A 20 -33.45 1.72 -34.98
CA PRO A 20 -32.29 1.68 -35.85
C PRO A 20 -32.56 0.69 -36.98
N LYS A 21 -32.45 1.14 -38.23
CA LYS A 21 -32.41 0.23 -39.37
C LYS A 21 -31.10 -0.56 -39.26
N GLN A 22 -31.18 -1.85 -38.94
CA GLN A 22 -30.03 -2.72 -39.14
C GLN A 22 -29.74 -2.72 -40.63
N GLN A 23 -28.64 -2.09 -41.01
CA GLN A 23 -28.08 -2.27 -42.33
C GLN A 23 -27.44 -3.66 -42.31
N GLU A 24 -28.05 -4.63 -42.98
CA GLU A 24 -27.39 -5.90 -43.34
C GLU A 24 -26.28 -5.59 -44.37
N GLY A 25 -25.28 -4.84 -43.94
CA GLY A 25 -23.99 -4.78 -44.59
C GLY A 25 -23.24 -6.03 -44.19
N ASN A 26 -22.79 -6.81 -45.16
CA ASN A 26 -21.77 -7.83 -44.97
C ASN A 26 -20.49 -7.15 -44.44
N LEU A 27 -20.44 -6.89 -43.14
CA LEU A 27 -19.24 -6.47 -42.45
C LEU A 27 -18.49 -7.75 -42.11
N SER A 28 -17.44 -7.99 -42.92
CA SER A 28 -16.34 -8.88 -42.58
C SER A 28 -16.01 -8.73 -41.10
N SER A 29 -15.91 -9.86 -40.40
CA SER A 29 -15.65 -9.99 -38.97
C SER A 29 -14.21 -9.57 -38.61
N ASP A 30 -13.82 -8.34 -38.94
CA ASP A 30 -12.57 -7.76 -38.50
C ASP A 30 -12.78 -6.26 -38.21
N ASN A 31 -12.40 -5.88 -36.99
CA ASN A 31 -12.50 -4.54 -36.38
C ASN A 31 -13.79 -4.25 -35.58
N ILE A 32 -14.18 -5.17 -34.69
CA ILE A 32 -14.60 -4.71 -33.36
C ILE A 32 -13.32 -4.26 -32.66
N VAL A 33 -13.04 -2.95 -32.65
CA VAL A 33 -12.10 -2.39 -31.68
C VAL A 33 -12.71 -2.62 -30.30
N PRO A 34 -12.10 -3.41 -29.40
CA PRO A 34 -12.57 -3.47 -28.03
C PRO A 34 -12.43 -2.07 -27.46
N VAL A 35 -13.55 -1.49 -27.04
CA VAL A 35 -13.58 -0.27 -26.25
C VAL A 35 -12.57 -0.41 -25.12
N LYS A 36 -11.83 0.68 -24.88
CA LYS A 36 -10.73 0.97 -23.94
C LYS A 36 -10.92 0.56 -22.47
N GLU A 37 -11.77 -0.40 -22.16
CA GLU A 37 -12.04 -0.87 -20.80
C GLU A 37 -10.89 -1.74 -20.27
N VAL A 38 -10.30 -2.59 -21.13
CA VAL A 38 -9.17 -3.48 -20.77
C VAL A 38 -7.93 -2.70 -20.36
N THR A 39 -7.64 -1.57 -21.01
CA THR A 39 -6.48 -0.72 -20.69
C THR A 39 -6.64 -0.04 -19.33
N GLU A 40 -7.83 0.41 -18.95
CA GLU A 40 -8.05 1.09 -17.67
C GLU A 40 -8.07 0.11 -16.50
N THR A 41 -8.71 -1.06 -16.65
CA THR A 41 -8.68 -2.10 -15.60
C THR A 41 -7.27 -2.63 -15.39
N GLN A 42 -6.51 -2.85 -16.46
CA GLN A 42 -5.14 -3.33 -16.38
C GLN A 42 -4.20 -2.30 -15.73
N THR A 43 -4.38 -1.01 -16.04
CA THR A 43 -3.61 0.09 -15.42
C THR A 43 -3.96 0.23 -13.93
N PHE A 44 -5.24 0.10 -13.57
CA PHE A 44 -5.69 0.12 -12.18
C PHE A 44 -5.14 -1.06 -11.36
N VAL A 45 -5.15 -2.28 -11.92
CA VAL A 45 -4.58 -3.47 -11.29
C VAL A 45 -3.06 -3.33 -11.09
N MET A 46 -2.34 -2.81 -12.09
CA MET A 46 -0.90 -2.54 -11.97
C MET A 46 -0.60 -1.46 -10.92
N ALA A 47 -1.39 -0.38 -10.86
CA ALA A 47 -1.27 0.66 -9.84
C ALA A 47 -1.54 0.11 -8.42
N HIS A 48 -2.56 -0.74 -8.25
CA HIS A 48 -2.85 -1.40 -6.98
C HIS A 48 -1.74 -2.37 -6.54
N ALA A 49 -1.18 -3.14 -7.47
CA ALA A 49 -0.05 -4.01 -7.19
C ALA A 49 1.19 -3.22 -6.73
N SER A 50 1.45 -2.07 -7.37
CA SER A 50 2.54 -1.15 -6.98
C SER A 50 2.33 -0.58 -5.56
N LEU A 51 1.12 -0.12 -5.23
CA LEU A 51 0.79 0.39 -3.89
C LEU A 51 0.87 -0.70 -2.82
N ASN A 52 0.41 -1.91 -3.12
CA ASN A 52 0.53 -3.04 -2.20
C ASN A 52 2.00 -3.43 -1.94
N ASN A 53 2.85 -3.34 -2.96
CA ASN A 53 4.28 -3.55 -2.81
C ASN A 53 4.91 -2.45 -1.94
N LYS A 54 4.59 -1.17 -2.19
CA LYS A 54 5.07 -0.04 -1.38
C LYS A 54 4.60 -0.12 0.07
N ARG A 55 3.34 -0.51 0.32
CA ARG A 55 2.82 -0.77 1.67
C ARG A 55 3.62 -1.86 2.37
N ARG A 56 3.88 -2.98 1.69
CA ARG A 56 4.66 -4.09 2.26
C ARG A 56 6.09 -3.68 2.60
N GLU A 57 6.75 -2.96 1.69
CA GLU A 57 8.09 -2.39 1.92
C GLU A 57 8.10 -1.48 3.15
N PHE A 58 7.15 -0.55 3.25
CA PHE A 58 7.03 0.36 4.38
C PHE A 58 6.83 -0.37 5.71
N ILE A 59 5.90 -1.33 5.76
CA ILE A 59 5.67 -2.12 6.98
C ILE A 59 6.91 -2.93 7.36
N ASN A 60 7.62 -3.50 6.39
CA ASN A 60 8.86 -4.23 6.65
C ASN A 60 9.97 -3.31 7.17
N TYR A 61 10.08 -2.08 6.64
CA TYR A 61 10.98 -1.07 7.17
C TYR A 61 10.65 -0.72 8.62
N MET A 62 9.37 -0.41 8.91
CA MET A 62 8.92 -0.06 10.26
C MET A 62 9.07 -1.21 11.26
N LYS A 63 8.89 -2.47 10.82
CA LYS A 63 9.12 -3.65 11.67
C LYS A 63 10.57 -3.76 12.14
N ARG A 64 11.55 -3.36 11.31
CA ARG A 64 12.97 -3.40 11.68
C ARG A 64 13.29 -2.39 12.79
N SER A 65 12.62 -1.24 12.82
CA SER A 65 12.82 -0.19 13.82
C SER A 65 11.90 -0.30 15.04
N ARG A 66 11.08 -1.35 15.15
CA ARG A 66 10.05 -1.48 16.21
C ARG A 66 10.60 -1.35 17.64
N THR A 67 11.84 -1.77 17.88
CA THR A 67 12.49 -1.71 19.20
C THR A 67 13.55 -0.62 19.28
N PHE A 68 13.68 0.24 18.26
CA PHE A 68 14.75 1.23 18.19
C PHE A 68 14.76 2.12 19.44
N HIS A 69 13.61 2.73 19.78
CA HIS A 69 13.50 3.59 20.95
C HIS A 69 13.51 2.83 22.28
N ALA A 70 13.04 1.58 22.30
CA ALA A 70 13.09 0.75 23.51
C ALA A 70 14.53 0.33 23.86
N SER A 71 15.37 0.06 22.84
CA SER A 71 16.75 -0.41 23.02
C SER A 71 17.80 0.70 22.97
N ILE A 72 17.40 1.97 22.83
CA ILE A 72 18.36 3.06 22.63
C ILE A 72 19.23 3.30 23.87
N ALA A 73 18.65 3.19 25.08
CA ALA A 73 19.38 3.35 26.33
C ALA A 73 20.45 2.27 26.47
N GLU A 74 20.10 1.00 26.25
CA GLU A 74 21.05 -0.12 26.30
C GLU A 74 22.22 0.07 25.32
N ARG A 75 21.93 0.47 24.07
CA ARG A 75 22.97 0.72 23.06
C ARG A 75 23.90 1.87 23.41
N LEU A 76 23.39 2.90 24.07
CA LEU A 76 24.20 4.03 24.54
C LEU A 76 25.02 3.63 25.77
N CYS A 77 24.45 2.81 26.64
CA CYS A 77 25.10 2.35 27.87
C CYS A 77 26.13 1.22 27.65
N ASP A 78 26.07 0.53 26.51
CA ASP A 78 27.06 -0.48 26.09
C ASP A 78 28.15 0.09 25.16
N GLY A 79 28.09 1.38 24.84
CA GLY A 79 29.10 2.05 24.02
C GLY A 79 30.37 2.44 24.78
N ASP A 80 31.43 2.77 24.05
CA ASP A 80 32.77 3.16 24.57
C ASP A 80 32.77 4.35 25.55
N LEU A 81 31.63 5.05 25.70
CA LEU A 81 31.45 6.16 26.63
C LEU A 81 31.20 5.71 28.08
N VAL A 82 30.95 4.42 28.31
CA VAL A 82 30.68 3.88 29.65
C VAL A 82 31.89 3.11 30.17
N MET A 83 32.34 3.46 31.39
CA MET A 83 33.47 2.80 32.06
C MET A 83 33.04 1.43 32.59
N ARG A 84 33.11 0.40 31.73
CA ARG A 84 32.62 -0.97 31.99
C ARG A 84 33.38 -1.73 33.08
N ASP A 85 34.63 -1.36 33.39
CA ASP A 85 35.50 -2.11 34.31
C ASP A 85 35.65 -1.47 35.70
N SER A 86 34.86 -0.43 36.00
CA SER A 86 34.91 0.24 37.30
C SER A 86 34.26 -0.58 38.41
N SER A 87 34.92 -0.93 39.51
CA SER A 87 34.22 -1.57 40.64
C SER A 87 33.12 -0.68 41.28
N THR A 88 33.04 0.59 40.90
CA THR A 88 32.08 1.57 41.42
C THR A 88 31.27 2.26 40.31
N CYS A 89 30.04 2.65 40.60
CA CYS A 89 29.17 3.41 39.68
C CYS A 89 28.52 4.60 40.38
N TRP A 90 28.12 5.61 39.59
CA TRP A 90 27.36 6.75 40.08
C TRP A 90 25.86 6.47 40.00
N ASN A 91 25.13 6.62 41.12
CA ASN A 91 23.69 6.36 41.18
C ASN A 91 22.81 7.61 41.03
N GLY A 92 23.41 8.81 40.95
CA GLY A 92 22.69 10.09 40.98
C GLY A 92 23.02 10.98 42.19
N GLU A 93 23.57 10.41 43.27
CA GLU A 93 23.86 11.09 44.53
C GLU A 93 25.31 10.87 45.00
N ASP A 94 25.79 9.63 44.91
CA ASP A 94 27.13 9.24 45.32
C ASP A 94 27.72 8.12 44.43
N VAL A 95 28.99 7.80 44.68
CA VAL A 95 29.70 6.70 44.02
C VAL A 95 29.62 5.46 44.90
N VAL A 96 28.96 4.42 44.41
CA VAL A 96 28.70 3.18 45.14
C VAL A 96 29.40 1.99 44.49
N GLU A 97 29.68 0.93 45.24
CA GLU A 97 30.20 -0.33 44.68
C GLU A 97 29.14 -1.01 43.82
N ARG A 98 29.54 -1.57 42.66
CA ARG A 98 28.62 -2.29 41.79
C ARG A 98 28.15 -3.57 42.47
N ARG A 99 26.85 -3.86 42.34
CA ARG A 99 26.31 -5.13 42.84
C ARG A 99 26.90 -6.29 42.02
N PRO A 100 27.27 -7.41 42.67
CA PRO A 100 27.65 -8.61 41.96
C PRO A 100 26.38 -9.24 41.38
N GLU A 101 25.97 -8.84 40.18
CA GLU A 101 25.05 -9.52 39.23
C GLU A 101 24.45 -8.60 38.13
N ASP A 102 25.13 -7.50 37.74
CA ASP A 102 24.83 -6.75 36.51
C ASP A 102 25.97 -6.88 35.49
#